data_AF-A0ABD1LEE9-F1
#
_entry.id   AF-A0ABD1LEE9-F1
#
_cell.length_a   1.000
_cell.length_b   1.000
_cell.length_c   1.000
_cell.angle_alpha   90.00
_cell.angle_beta   90.00
_cell.angle_gamma   90.00
#
_symmetry.space_group_name_H-M   'P 1'
#
loop_
_entity.id
_entity.type
_entity.pdbx_description
1 polymer ?
#
loop_
_entity_poly.entity_id
_entity_poly.type
_entity_poly.pdbx_seq_one_letter_code
_entity_poly.pdbx_strand_id
1 'polypeptide(L)'
;MAKEITTEAEEVINDWLPITKSRNAKWWYSAFHNVTAVVGAGVLGFRTPCPNLDGNFFIMGPCVAILILSWICTLYTAWQMIEMHEPEPGKGKRFDRYHELGQEAFGKSLGLWVVVPQQLMVEVGVNIVYMITGGNSLMKVYETVCGDCNPIRRTYVIMIFACAQLPSP
;
A
#
# COMPACT_ATOMS: atom_id res chain seq x y z
N MET A 1 3.14 37.05 9.94
CA MET A 1 4.58 36.77 10.12
C MET A 1 4.90 35.31 10.45
N ALA A 2 4.77 34.78 11.68
CA ALA A 2 5.17 33.37 11.95
C ALA A 2 4.36 32.31 11.19
N LYS A 3 3.09 32.60 10.86
CA LYS A 3 2.18 31.70 10.13
C LYS A 3 2.37 31.74 8.60
N GLU A 4 2.92 32.84 8.06
CA GLU A 4 3.23 32.97 6.61
C GLU A 4 4.58 32.32 6.26
N ILE A 5 5.57 32.41 7.16
CA ILE A 5 6.89 31.80 6.97
C ILE A 5 6.77 30.26 6.89
N THR A 6 5.82 29.65 7.62
CA THR A 6 5.59 28.21 7.56
C THR A 6 4.95 27.79 6.24
N THR A 7 4.05 28.58 5.67
CA THR A 7 3.36 28.22 4.42
C THR A 7 4.25 28.37 3.19
N GLU A 8 5.08 29.42 3.12
CA GLU A 8 6.03 29.58 2.01
C GLU A 8 7.13 28.51 2.04
N ALA A 9 7.65 28.19 3.23
CA ALA A 9 8.64 27.12 3.37
C ALA A 9 8.07 25.74 2.99
N GLU A 10 6.82 25.46 3.36
CA GLU A 10 6.11 24.23 2.98
C GLU A 10 5.90 24.15 1.46
N GLU A 11 5.54 25.26 0.80
CA GLU A 11 5.35 25.33 -0.64
C GLU A 11 6.67 25.09 -1.40
N VAL A 12 7.77 25.70 -0.97
CA VAL A 12 9.11 25.48 -1.55
C VAL A 12 9.58 24.03 -1.37
N ILE A 13 9.31 23.42 -0.22
CA ILE A 13 9.62 22.00 0.04
C ILE A 13 8.80 21.09 -0.89
N ASN A 14 7.52 21.39 -1.09
CA ASN A 14 6.66 20.64 -1.99
C ASN A 14 7.08 20.79 -3.45
N ASP A 15 7.53 21.96 -3.89
CA ASP A 15 8.02 22.15 -5.26
C ASP A 15 9.35 21.46 -5.53
N TRP A 16 10.16 21.26 -4.49
CA TRP A 16 11.44 20.57 -4.59
C TRP A 16 11.30 19.05 -4.70
N LEU A 17 10.24 18.47 -4.12
CA LEU A 17 9.97 17.03 -4.16
C LEU A 17 9.42 16.60 -5.53
N PRO A 18 10.07 15.67 -6.27
CA PRO A 18 9.65 15.26 -7.61
C PRO A 18 8.21 14.73 -7.70
N ILE A 19 7.70 14.15 -6.60
CA ILE A 19 6.36 13.57 -6.50
C ILE A 19 5.25 14.63 -6.43
N THR A 20 5.56 15.84 -5.97
CA THR A 20 4.61 16.97 -5.80
C THR A 20 4.79 18.05 -6.87
N LYS A 21 5.91 18.02 -7.61
CA LYS A 21 6.29 18.99 -8.65
C LYS A 21 5.41 18.97 -9.91
N SER A 22 4.77 17.85 -10.24
CA SER A 22 3.92 17.72 -11.44
C SER A 22 2.46 17.46 -11.06
N ARG A 23 1.58 18.41 -11.42
CA ARG A 23 0.14 18.37 -11.09
C ARG A 23 -0.76 18.03 -12.28
N ASN A 24 -0.20 17.46 -13.37
CA ASN A 24 -0.95 17.14 -14.60
C ASN A 24 -1.53 15.70 -14.59
N ALA A 25 -1.92 15.19 -13.42
CA ALA A 25 -2.46 13.85 -13.28
C ALA A 25 -3.98 13.85 -13.53
N LYS A 26 -4.45 12.92 -14.36
CA LYS A 26 -5.88 12.74 -14.66
C LYS A 26 -6.49 11.72 -13.70
N TRP A 27 -7.79 11.82 -13.43
CA TRP A 27 -8.48 10.99 -12.42
C TRP A 27 -8.30 9.48 -12.66
N TRP A 28 -8.22 9.05 -13.93
CA TRP A 28 -8.04 7.64 -14.25
C TRP A 28 -6.64 7.13 -13.91
N TYR A 29 -5.59 7.94 -14.03
CA TYR A 29 -4.25 7.53 -13.59
C TYR A 29 -4.24 7.27 -12.08
N SER A 30 -4.88 8.13 -11.30
CA SER A 30 -5.05 7.92 -9.86
C SER A 30 -5.85 6.65 -9.55
N ALA A 31 -6.93 6.40 -10.29
CA ALA A 31 -7.71 5.18 -10.13
C ALA A 31 -6.88 3.92 -10.43
N PHE A 32 -6.11 3.89 -11.52
CA PHE A 32 -5.24 2.76 -11.85
C PHE A 32 -4.14 2.55 -10.81
N HIS A 33 -3.46 3.62 -10.37
CA HIS A 33 -2.43 3.51 -9.33
C HIS A 33 -2.99 3.00 -8.01
N ASN A 34 -4.18 3.45 -7.60
CA ASN A 34 -4.85 2.94 -6.40
C ASN A 34 -5.22 1.46 -6.54
N VAL A 35 -5.77 1.05 -7.68
CA VAL A 35 -6.09 -0.37 -7.92
C VAL A 35 -4.82 -1.22 -7.90
N THR A 36 -3.75 -0.80 -8.55
CA THR A 36 -2.47 -1.55 -8.54
C THR A 36 -1.82 -1.56 -7.16
N ALA A 37 -1.96 -0.50 -6.36
CA ALA A 37 -1.43 -0.45 -5.00
C ALA A 37 -2.19 -1.39 -4.04
N VAL A 38 -3.50 -1.54 -4.23
CA VAL A 38 -4.36 -2.36 -3.36
C VAL A 38 -4.42 -3.83 -3.82
N VAL A 39 -4.46 -4.08 -5.13
CA VAL A 39 -4.52 -5.41 -5.73
C VAL A 39 -3.10 -5.98 -5.84
N GLY A 40 -2.61 -6.53 -4.74
CA GLY A 40 -1.27 -7.10 -4.63
C GLY A 40 -1.24 -8.56 -4.18
N ALA A 41 -0.10 -8.96 -3.61
CA ALA A 41 0.14 -10.30 -3.08
C ALA A 41 -0.87 -10.72 -2.00
N GLY A 42 -1.49 -9.76 -1.29
CA GLY A 42 -2.57 -10.03 -0.33
C GLY A 42 -3.82 -10.63 -0.97
N VAL A 43 -4.24 -10.14 -2.14
CA VAL A 43 -5.42 -10.67 -2.87
C VAL A 43 -5.09 -12.02 -3.53
N LEU A 44 -3.84 -12.20 -3.99
CA LEU A 44 -3.39 -13.45 -4.59
C LEU A 44 -3.19 -14.56 -3.55
N GLY A 45 -2.76 -14.23 -2.33
CA GLY A 45 -2.70 -15.14 -1.19
C GLY A 45 -4.07 -15.53 -0.64
N PHE A 46 -5.08 -14.68 -0.86
CA PHE A 46 -6.48 -14.94 -0.51
C PHE A 46 -7.16 -15.95 -1.46
N ARG A 47 -6.43 -16.60 -2.39
CA ARG A 47 -6.99 -17.63 -3.30
C ARG A 47 -7.60 -18.84 -2.56
N THR A 48 -7.39 -18.99 -1.26
CA THR A 48 -8.15 -19.94 -0.44
C THR A 48 -8.80 -19.23 0.76
N PRO A 49 -9.94 -18.55 0.59
CA PRO A 49 -10.74 -18.06 1.72
C PRO A 49 -11.40 -19.21 2.47
N CYS A 50 -11.59 -20.33 1.77
CA CYS A 50 -12.37 -21.48 2.19
C CYS A 50 -11.62 -22.73 1.72
N PRO A 51 -10.68 -23.30 2.49
CA PRO A 51 -10.13 -24.60 2.15
C PRO A 51 -11.28 -25.60 2.17
N ASN A 52 -11.50 -26.26 1.03
CA ASN A 52 -12.34 -27.43 0.84
C ASN A 52 -13.84 -27.17 1.06
N LEU A 53 -14.52 -26.90 -0.05
CA LEU A 53 -15.96 -27.08 -0.19
C LEU A 53 -16.31 -28.57 -0.08
N ASP A 54 -16.54 -29.03 1.15
CA ASP A 54 -17.51 -30.09 1.41
C ASP A 54 -18.95 -29.51 1.42
N GLY A 55 -19.22 -28.50 0.59
CA GLY A 55 -20.55 -27.90 0.42
C GLY A 55 -21.13 -27.17 1.65
N ASN A 56 -20.34 -26.91 2.69
CA ASN A 56 -20.88 -26.43 3.95
C ASN A 56 -21.07 -24.89 3.95
N PHE A 57 -22.32 -24.47 3.67
CA PHE A 57 -22.78 -23.07 3.64
C PHE A 57 -22.44 -22.27 4.91
N PHE A 58 -22.27 -22.95 6.06
CA PHE A 58 -22.00 -22.34 7.36
C PHE A 58 -20.64 -21.61 7.44
N ILE A 59 -19.65 -21.98 6.60
CA ILE A 59 -18.33 -21.33 6.57
C ILE A 59 -18.26 -20.21 5.51
N MET A 60 -18.99 -20.36 4.39
CA MET A 60 -19.02 -19.33 3.33
C MET A 60 -19.74 -18.05 3.75
N GLY A 61 -20.85 -18.15 4.48
CA GLY A 61 -21.63 -16.99 4.93
C GLY A 61 -20.80 -15.98 5.73
N PRO A 62 -20.10 -16.40 6.81
CA PRO A 62 -19.25 -15.53 7.60
C PRO A 62 -18.07 -14.93 6.81
N CYS A 63 -17.41 -15.69 5.95
CA CYS A 63 -16.28 -15.19 5.14
C CYS A 63 -16.72 -14.09 4.17
N VAL A 64 -17.84 -14.29 3.47
CA VAL A 64 -18.39 -13.27 2.55
C VAL A 64 -18.87 -12.04 3.32
N ALA A 65 -19.51 -12.22 4.47
CA ALA A 65 -19.93 -11.11 5.32
C ALA A 65 -18.73 -10.27 5.79
N ILE A 66 -17.64 -10.91 6.25
CA ILE A 66 -16.41 -10.23 6.65
C ILE A 66 -15.79 -9.47 5.47
N LEU A 67 -15.79 -10.04 4.27
CA LEU A 67 -15.30 -9.35 3.07
C LEU A 67 -16.12 -8.09 2.77
N ILE A 68 -17.45 -8.18 2.79
CA ILE A 68 -18.33 -7.03 2.56
C ILE A 68 -18.12 -5.97 3.64
N LEU A 69 -18.04 -6.36 4.91
CA LEU A 69 -17.77 -5.43 6.02
C LEU A 69 -16.40 -4.76 5.88
N SER A 70 -15.37 -5.51 5.49
CA SER A 70 -14.03 -4.96 5.27
C SER A 70 -14.01 -3.95 4.13
N TRP A 71 -14.80 -4.19 3.07
CA TRP A 71 -14.93 -3.27 1.93
C TRP A 71 -15.65 -1.98 2.33
N ILE A 72 -16.74 -2.07 3.10
CA ILE A 72 -17.45 -0.90 3.65
C ILE A 72 -16.50 -0.08 4.54
N CYS A 73 -15.77 -0.73 5.43
CA CYS A 73 -14.79 -0.05 6.30
C CYS A 73 -13.67 0.62 5.48
N THR A 74 -13.18 -0.02 4.43
CA THR A 74 -12.15 0.54 3.53
C THR A 74 -12.65 1.79 2.81
N LEU A 75 -13.88 1.77 2.27
CA LEU A 75 -14.47 2.95 1.63
C LEU A 75 -14.72 4.08 2.63
N TYR A 76 -15.19 3.76 3.84
CA TYR A 76 -15.41 4.75 4.89
C TYR A 76 -14.11 5.42 5.33
N THR A 77 -13.06 4.65 5.54
CA THR A 77 -11.74 5.20 5.88
C THR A 77 -11.12 5.99 4.74
N ALA A 78 -11.29 5.55 3.48
CA ALA A 78 -10.88 6.32 2.31
C ALA A 78 -11.60 7.68 2.23
N TRP A 79 -12.92 7.70 2.51
CA TRP A 79 -13.67 8.95 2.61
C TRP A 79 -13.10 9.89 3.68
N GLN A 80 -12.82 9.36 4.88
CA GLN A 80 -12.24 10.17 5.95
C GLN A 80 -10.85 10.72 5.59
N MET A 81 -10.03 9.95 4.89
CA MET A 81 -8.74 10.44 4.41
C MET A 81 -8.89 11.57 3.38
N ILE A 82 -9.86 11.47 2.46
CA ILE A 82 -10.13 12.52 1.47
C ILE A 82 -10.54 13.82 2.16
N GLU A 83 -11.47 13.76 3.10
CA GLU A 83 -11.96 14.94 3.83
C GLU A 83 -10.83 15.67 4.58
N MET A 84 -9.87 14.92 5.13
CA MET A 84 -8.72 15.50 5.83
C MET A 84 -7.57 15.93 4.89
N HIS A 85 -7.45 15.33 3.70
CA HIS A 85 -6.46 15.71 2.68
C HIS A 85 -6.90 16.94 1.88
N GLU A 86 -8.19 17.10 1.61
CA GLU A 86 -8.77 18.19 0.84
C GLU A 86 -9.88 18.90 1.64
N PRO A 87 -9.54 19.60 2.74
CA PRO A 87 -10.53 20.38 3.47
C PRO A 87 -11.12 21.47 2.57
N GLU A 88 -12.40 21.79 2.76
CA GLU A 88 -13.12 22.81 1.98
C GLU A 88 -12.24 24.06 1.71
N PRO A 89 -12.25 24.63 0.49
CA PRO A 89 -11.41 25.77 0.14
C PRO A 89 -11.55 26.91 1.17
N GLY A 90 -10.48 27.15 1.94
CA GLY A 90 -10.44 28.19 2.98
C GLY A 90 -10.78 27.75 4.41
N LYS A 91 -11.05 26.47 4.69
CA LYS A 91 -11.42 25.97 6.03
C LYS A 91 -10.37 25.10 6.73
N GLY A 92 -9.24 24.75 6.10
CA GLY A 92 -8.24 23.90 6.76
C GLY A 92 -6.87 23.85 6.07
N LYS A 93 -5.89 23.27 6.78
CA LYS A 93 -4.55 22.94 6.25
C LYS A 93 -4.64 21.59 5.53
N ARG A 94 -4.12 21.51 4.31
CA ARG A 94 -3.95 20.25 3.58
C ARG A 94 -2.81 19.45 4.21
N PHE A 95 -3.10 18.23 4.65
CA PHE A 95 -2.10 17.32 5.20
C PHE A 95 -1.70 16.31 4.13
N ASP A 96 -0.46 16.35 3.65
CA ASP A 96 0.00 15.41 2.62
C ASP A 96 0.69 14.17 3.19
N ARG A 97 0.94 14.11 4.51
CA ARG A 97 1.70 13.02 5.17
C ARG A 97 0.91 12.35 6.29
N TYR A 98 0.99 11.01 6.36
CA TYR A 98 0.30 10.20 7.37
C TYR A 98 0.64 10.57 8.82
N HIS A 99 1.88 10.99 9.11
CA HIS A 99 2.25 11.41 10.45
C HIS A 99 1.66 12.77 10.84
N GLU A 100 1.51 13.70 9.89
CA GLU A 100 0.87 15.00 10.13
C GLU A 100 -0.63 14.80 10.40
N LEU A 101 -1.26 13.90 9.64
CA LEU A 101 -2.65 13.47 9.83
C LEU A 101 -2.86 12.85 11.22
N GLY A 102 -1.95 11.96 11.63
CA GLY A 102 -1.98 11.34 12.95
C GLY A 102 -1.78 12.35 14.08
N GLN A 103 -0.92 13.35 13.88
CA GLN A 103 -0.68 14.41 14.85
C GLN A 103 -1.88 15.36 15.03
N GLU A 104 -2.66 15.58 13.97
CA GLU A 104 -3.90 16.35 14.04
C GLU A 104 -5.01 15.56 14.77
N ALA A 105 -5.16 14.26 14.46
CA ALA A 105 -6.22 13.43 15.04
C ALA A 105 -5.98 13.01 16.51
N PHE A 106 -4.74 12.70 16.87
CA PHE A 106 -4.39 12.14 18.19
C PHE A 106 -3.44 13.03 19.02
N GLY A 107 -3.02 14.18 18.48
CA GLY A 107 -2.06 15.09 19.10
C GLY A 107 -0.61 14.78 18.75
N LYS A 108 0.28 15.77 18.97
CA LYS A 108 1.67 15.79 18.45
C LYS A 108 2.54 14.58 18.82
N SER A 109 2.35 14.01 20.02
CA SER A 109 3.17 12.91 20.52
C SER A 109 2.52 11.54 20.26
N LEU A 110 1.24 11.39 20.60
CA LEU A 110 0.52 10.12 20.47
C LEU A 110 0.27 9.75 19.00
N GLY A 111 -0.05 10.73 18.14
CA GLY A 111 -0.22 10.49 16.71
C GLY A 111 1.02 9.94 16.04
N LEU A 112 2.19 10.47 16.38
CA LEU A 112 3.47 10.01 15.85
C LEU A 112 3.79 8.59 16.32
N TRP A 113 3.63 8.31 17.62
CA TRP A 113 3.92 7.01 18.22
C TRP A 113 2.97 5.89 17.79
N VAL A 114 1.75 6.21 17.37
CA VAL A 114 0.80 5.20 16.87
C VAL A 114 1.00 4.95 15.38
N VAL A 115 1.10 6.03 14.58
CA VAL A 115 1.11 5.91 13.11
C VAL A 115 2.45 5.39 12.58
N VAL A 116 3.57 5.89 13.10
CA VAL A 116 4.91 5.57 12.55
C VAL A 116 5.28 4.09 12.72
N PRO A 117 5.10 3.46 13.90
CA PRO A 117 5.42 2.04 14.05
C PRO A 117 4.54 1.15 13.17
N GLN A 118 3.26 1.48 13.03
CA GLN A 118 2.34 0.74 12.17
C GLN A 118 2.74 0.86 10.70
N GLN A 119 3.08 2.07 10.23
CA GLN A 119 3.54 2.30 8.88
C GLN A 119 4.83 1.53 8.57
N LEU A 120 5.81 1.56 9.48
CA LEU A 120 7.06 0.82 9.34
C LEU A 120 6.83 -0.69 9.30
N MET A 121 5.97 -1.21 10.18
CA MET A 121 5.63 -2.64 10.21
C MET A 121 5.01 -3.10 8.89
N VAL A 122 4.06 -2.34 8.35
CA VAL A 122 3.42 -2.64 7.07
C VAL A 122 4.41 -2.56 5.92
N GLU A 123 5.26 -1.53 5.86
CA GLU A 123 6.26 -1.36 4.80
C GLU A 123 7.26 -2.52 4.75
N VAL A 124 7.83 -2.89 5.90
CA VAL A 124 8.76 -4.02 6.01
C VAL A 124 8.06 -5.34 5.67
N GLY A 125 6.85 -5.54 6.17
CA GLY A 125 6.06 -6.75 5.90
C GLY A 125 5.72 -6.91 4.42
N VAL A 126 5.24 -5.85 3.77
CA VAL A 126 4.89 -5.85 2.34
C VAL A 126 6.13 -6.13 1.48
N ASN A 127 7.28 -5.52 1.79
CA ASN A 127 8.52 -5.78 1.08
C ASN A 127 8.93 -7.26 1.15
N ILE A 128 8.87 -7.88 2.33
CA ILE A 128 9.17 -9.31 2.48
C ILE A 128 8.21 -10.18 1.68
N VAL A 129 6.89 -9.90 1.77
CA VAL A 129 5.86 -10.67 1.06
C VAL A 129 6.02 -10.55 -0.45
N TYR A 130 6.37 -9.38 -0.97
CA TYR A 130 6.62 -9.19 -2.39
C TYR A 130 7.87 -9.94 -2.87
N MET A 131 8.96 -9.94 -2.10
CA MET A 131 10.15 -10.71 -2.47
C MET A 131 9.87 -12.22 -2.53
N ILE A 132 9.13 -12.75 -1.56
CA ILE A 132 8.75 -14.17 -1.53
C ILE A 132 7.80 -14.50 -2.70
N THR A 133 6.78 -13.68 -2.92
CA THR A 133 5.76 -13.92 -3.97
C THR A 133 6.34 -13.78 -5.38
N GLY A 134 7.20 -12.78 -5.59
CA GLY A 134 7.93 -12.57 -6.84
C GLY A 134 8.87 -13.73 -7.15
N GLY A 135 9.68 -14.15 -6.17
CA GLY A 135 10.56 -15.32 -6.31
C GLY A 135 9.79 -16.61 -6.61
N ASN A 136 8.61 -16.80 -6.01
CA ASN A 136 7.75 -17.95 -6.30
C ASN A 136 7.20 -17.95 -7.72
N SER A 137 6.78 -16.78 -8.19
CA SER A 137 6.27 -16.60 -9.54
C SER A 137 7.38 -16.88 -10.56
N LEU A 138 8.58 -16.36 -10.33
CA LEU A 138 9.74 -16.59 -11.19
C LEU A 138 10.18 -18.05 -11.19
N MET A 139 10.13 -18.73 -10.04
CA MET A 139 10.42 -20.17 -9.94
C MET A 139 9.43 -21.00 -10.77
N LYS A 140 8.13 -20.69 -10.72
CA LYS A 140 7.13 -21.36 -11.56
C LYS A 140 7.35 -21.12 -13.05
N VAL A 141 7.76 -19.91 -13.43
CA VAL A 141 8.10 -19.61 -14.83
C VAL A 141 9.31 -20.43 -15.28
N TYR A 142 10.35 -20.52 -14.44
CA TYR A 142 11.52 -21.36 -14.73
C TYR A 142 11.14 -22.84 -14.92
N GLU A 143 10.33 -23.39 -14.02
CA GLU A 143 9.83 -24.78 -14.11
C GLU A 143 8.95 -25.01 -15.35
N THR A 144 8.15 -24.01 -15.74
CA THR A 144 7.27 -24.13 -16.91
C THR A 144 8.04 -24.04 -18.24
N VAL A 145 9.03 -23.15 -18.30
CA VAL A 145 9.79 -22.90 -19.53
C VAL A 145 10.88 -23.95 -19.73
N CYS A 146 11.46 -24.49 -18.65
CA CYS A 146 12.50 -25.49 -18.72
C CYS A 146 12.08 -26.80 -18.03
N GLY A 147 11.53 -27.73 -18.82
CA GLY A 147 11.01 -29.01 -18.32
C GLY A 147 12.06 -29.98 -17.76
N ASP A 148 13.32 -29.90 -18.21
CA ASP A 148 14.43 -30.81 -17.82
C ASP A 148 15.59 -30.08 -17.10
N CYS A 149 15.35 -28.88 -16.60
CA CYS A 149 16.37 -28.10 -15.91
C CYS A 149 16.68 -28.62 -14.50
N ASN A 150 17.92 -28.39 -14.03
CA ASN A 150 18.28 -28.67 -12.65
C ASN A 150 17.45 -27.83 -11.68
N PRO A 151 17.00 -28.42 -10.55
CA PRO A 151 16.22 -27.70 -9.55
C PRO A 151 17.07 -26.59 -8.92
N ILE A 152 16.62 -25.35 -9.06
CA ILE A 152 17.24 -24.18 -8.42
C ILE A 152 16.60 -24.00 -7.03
N ARG A 153 17.42 -23.71 -6.01
CA ARG A 153 16.88 -23.38 -4.69
C ARG A 153 16.09 -22.08 -4.76
N ARG A 154 14.88 -22.10 -4.18
CA ARG A 154 13.99 -20.94 -4.05
C ARG A 154 14.69 -19.66 -3.55
N THR A 155 15.62 -19.82 -2.60
CA THR A 155 16.42 -18.71 -2.06
C THR A 155 17.24 -17.99 -3.12
N TYR A 156 17.82 -18.71 -4.09
CA TYR A 156 18.57 -18.08 -5.19
C TYR A 156 17.64 -17.31 -6.12
N VAL A 157 16.45 -17.81 -6.41
CA VAL A 157 15.47 -17.12 -7.26
C VAL A 157 14.96 -15.84 -6.59
N ILE A 158 14.71 -15.87 -5.27
CA ILE A 158 14.35 -14.67 -4.49
C ILE A 158 15.49 -13.65 -4.51
N MET A 159 16.74 -14.07 -4.36
CA MET A 159 17.90 -13.18 -4.43
C MET A 159 18.07 -12.57 -5.83
N ILE A 160 17.89 -13.34 -6.89
CA ILE A 160 17.92 -12.84 -8.27
C ILE A 160 16.83 -11.79 -8.49
N PHE A 161 15.60 -12.07 -8.02
CA PHE A 161 14.49 -11.12 -8.07
C PHE A 161 14.79 -9.84 -7.30
N ALA A 162 15.34 -9.94 -6.09
CA ALA A 162 15.76 -8.80 -5.27
C ALA A 162 16.86 -7.96 -5.96
N CYS A 163 17.86 -8.61 -6.56
CA CYS A 163 18.92 -7.93 -7.32
C CYS A 163 18.37 -7.19 -8.54
N ALA A 164 17.37 -7.73 -9.23
CA ALA A 164 16.73 -7.06 -10.36
C ALA A 164 15.89 -5.84 -9.94
N GLN A 165 15.37 -5.84 -8.70
CA GLN A 165 14.58 -4.74 -8.14
C GLN A 165 15.45 -3.59 -7.61
N LEU A 166 16.73 -3.86 -7.28
CA LEU A 166 17.67 -2.83 -6.87
C LEU A 166 18.00 -1.96 -8.10
N PRO A 167 17.80 -0.64 -8.03
CA PRO A 167 18.27 0.27 -9.08
C PRO A 167 19.76 0.05 -9.28
N SER A 168 20.19 -0.19 -10.52
CA SER A 168 21.59 0.02 -10.88
C SER A 168 21.96 1.47 -10.54
N PRO A 169 23.14 1.73 -9.94
CA PRO A 169 23.55 3.06 -9.54
C PRO A 169 23.51 4.08 -10.68
#